data_AF-A0A8H7PYD0-F1
#
_entry.id   AF-A0A8H7PYD0-F1
#
_cell.length_a   1.000
_cell.length_b   1.000
_cell.length_c   1.000
_cell.angle_alpha   90.00
_cell.angle_beta   90.00
_cell.angle_gamma   90.00
#
_symmetry.space_group_name_H-M   'P 1'
#
loop_
_entity.id
_entity.type
_entity.pdbx_description
1 polymer ?
#
loop_
_entity_poly.entity_id
_entity_poly.type
_entity_poly.pdbx_seq_one_letter_code
_entity_poly.pdbx_strand_id
1 'polypeptide(L)'
;MKVLYFVVAAQVAFAIDAGQYRILSLGKANSDLVAPEGEDSRRSPVLLPRHKFVWELEARDGGFTIKAPTTGLYISPPSIPTHPVMMTQIPHVWDFQSYLGEPNIFQLSPHGQPSHALAELQLPGPPYKVGLQPNVTTDDISQMWYFSGR
;
A
#
# COMPACT_ATOMS: atom_id res chain seq x y z
N MET A 1 6.93 36.51 -37.10
CA MET A 1 7.44 35.84 -35.87
C MET A 1 6.31 35.02 -35.28
N LYS A 2 6.47 33.68 -35.18
CA LYS A 2 5.47 32.80 -34.53
C LYS A 2 5.95 32.51 -33.11
N VAL A 3 5.14 32.88 -32.12
CA VAL A 3 5.35 32.52 -30.71
C VAL A 3 4.79 31.12 -30.51
N LEU A 4 5.65 30.16 -30.19
CA LEU A 4 5.23 28.83 -29.74
C LEU A 4 4.89 28.91 -28.24
N TYR A 5 3.63 28.63 -27.91
CA TYR A 5 3.22 28.40 -26.54
C TYR A 5 3.51 26.93 -26.19
N PHE A 6 4.56 26.70 -25.39
CA PHE A 6 4.73 25.42 -24.70
C PHE A 6 3.84 25.43 -23.47
N VAL A 7 2.68 24.78 -23.55
CA VAL A 7 1.93 24.41 -22.34
C VAL A 7 2.65 23.22 -21.75
N VAL A 8 3.60 23.49 -20.84
CA VAL A 8 4.12 22.47 -19.94
C VAL A 8 2.97 22.15 -18.98
N ALA A 9 2.26 21.06 -19.25
CA ALA A 9 1.39 20.47 -18.25
C ALA A 9 2.28 20.01 -17.10
N ALA A 10 2.42 20.85 -16.08
CA ALA A 10 2.99 20.45 -14.81
C ALA A 10 2.07 19.36 -14.24
N GLN A 11 2.39 18.10 -14.50
CA GLN A 11 1.84 16.99 -13.73
C GLN A 11 2.25 17.25 -12.28
N VAL A 12 1.29 17.69 -11.47
CA VAL A 12 1.46 17.73 -10.03
C VAL A 12 1.60 16.27 -9.61
N ALA A 13 2.82 15.81 -9.43
CA ALA A 13 3.09 14.51 -8.83
C ALA A 13 2.66 14.61 -7.37
N PHE A 14 1.49 14.07 -7.04
CA PHE A 14 1.09 13.91 -5.65
C PHE A 14 1.94 12.80 -5.05
N ALA A 15 2.98 13.20 -4.33
CA ALA A 15 3.85 12.29 -3.59
C ALA A 15 3.30 12.12 -2.18
N ILE A 16 3.19 10.87 -1.73
CA ILE A 16 3.02 10.57 -0.31
C ILE A 16 4.32 10.92 0.43
N ASP A 17 4.22 11.42 1.66
CA ASP A 17 5.37 11.74 2.50
C ASP A 17 5.62 10.63 3.55
N ALA A 18 6.82 10.63 4.14
CA ALA A 18 7.10 9.82 5.32
C ALA A 18 6.26 10.33 6.51
N GLY A 19 5.77 9.42 7.36
CA GLY A 19 4.93 9.80 8.48
C GLY A 19 3.98 8.70 8.95
N GLN A 20 2.95 9.09 9.68
CA GLN A 20 1.98 8.17 10.26
C GLN A 20 0.65 8.20 9.50
N TYR A 21 0.22 7.04 9.03
CA TYR A 21 -0.96 6.92 8.18
C TYR A 21 -1.87 5.79 8.64
N ARG A 22 -3.18 6.04 8.55
CA ARG A 22 -4.13 4.93 8.41
C ARG A 22 -4.13 4.50 6.95
N ILE A 23 -4.09 3.19 6.73
CA ILE A 23 -4.14 2.58 5.39
C ILE A 23 -5.48 1.86 5.28
N LEU A 24 -6.31 2.27 4.33
CA LEU A 24 -7.66 1.73 4.14
C LEU A 24 -7.75 1.09 2.75
N SER A 25 -8.39 -0.07 2.65
CA SER A 25 -8.68 -0.66 1.34
C SER A 25 -9.96 -0.05 0.76
N LEU A 26 -9.93 0.33 -0.52
CA LEU A 26 -11.10 0.90 -1.19
C LEU A 26 -12.12 -0.15 -1.64
N GLY A 27 -11.70 -1.40 -1.86
CA GLY A 27 -12.60 -2.49 -2.23
C GLY A 27 -13.43 -3.03 -1.06
N LYS A 28 -12.81 -3.35 0.08
CA LYS A 28 -13.50 -3.86 1.29
C LYS A 28 -14.01 -2.74 2.18
N ALA A 29 -15.05 -2.04 1.73
CA ALA A 29 -15.86 -1.14 2.57
C ALA A 29 -15.03 -0.17 3.46
N ASN A 30 -13.89 0.32 2.95
CA ASN A 30 -12.96 1.19 3.68
C ASN A 30 -12.45 0.54 4.99
N SER A 31 -12.13 -0.75 4.94
CA SER A 31 -11.55 -1.48 6.08
C SER A 31 -10.11 -1.05 6.31
N ASP A 32 -9.73 -0.92 7.57
CA ASP A 32 -8.35 -0.60 7.95
C ASP A 32 -7.46 -1.83 7.71
N LEU A 33 -6.26 -1.61 7.17
CA LEU A 33 -5.18 -2.58 7.19
C LEU A 33 -4.59 -2.61 8.59
N VAL A 34 -4.63 -3.77 9.24
CA VAL A 34 -4.26 -3.93 10.65
C VAL A 34 -3.13 -4.94 10.78
N ALA A 35 -2.09 -4.55 11.52
CA ALA A 35 -1.03 -5.48 11.88
C ALA A 35 -1.58 -6.54 12.86
N PRO A 36 -1.18 -7.81 12.71
CA PRO A 36 -1.54 -8.85 13.67
C PRO A 36 -0.99 -8.54 15.06
N GLU A 37 -1.72 -8.96 16.10
CA GLU A 37 -1.21 -8.89 17.47
C GLU A 37 -0.09 -9.91 17.70
N GLY A 38 0.91 -9.50 18.50
CA GLY A 38 2.09 -10.30 18.87
C GLY A 38 3.30 -10.10 17.96
N GLU A 39 4.46 -10.55 18.44
CA GLU A 39 5.76 -10.40 17.75
C GLU A 39 6.03 -11.47 16.68
N ASP A 40 5.03 -12.29 16.35
CA ASP A 40 5.19 -13.38 15.40
C ASP A 40 5.31 -12.85 13.96
N SER A 41 6.54 -12.83 13.46
CA SER A 41 6.92 -12.43 12.10
C SER A 41 6.44 -13.40 11.01
N ARG A 42 5.52 -14.31 11.32
CA ARG A 42 4.87 -15.19 10.35
C ARG A 42 3.38 -14.88 10.18
N ARG A 43 2.91 -13.77 10.75
CA ARG A 43 1.50 -13.36 10.63
C ARG A 43 1.33 -12.34 9.51
N SER A 44 0.23 -12.48 8.78
CA SER A 44 -0.19 -11.53 7.74
C SER A 44 -1.00 -10.38 8.35
N PRO A 45 -0.86 -9.16 7.85
CA PRO A 45 -1.86 -8.11 8.02
C PRO A 45 -3.25 -8.58 7.59
N VAL A 46 -4.26 -8.02 8.23
CA VAL A 46 -5.68 -8.30 7.95
C VAL A 46 -6.45 -7.02 7.73
N LEU A 47 -7.59 -7.12 7.06
CA LEU A 47 -8.53 -6.01 6.91
C LEU A 47 -9.64 -6.12 7.95
N LEU A 48 -9.77 -5.08 8.78
CA LEU A 48 -10.80 -4.98 9.80
C LEU A 48 -11.58 -3.66 9.68
N PRO A 49 -12.91 -3.68 9.69
CA PRO A 49 -13.70 -2.46 9.67
C PRO A 49 -13.47 -1.61 10.94
N ARG A 50 -13.27 -0.30 10.77
CA ARG A 50 -13.28 0.71 11.85
C ARG A 50 -12.22 0.51 12.95
N HIS A 51 -11.12 -0.17 12.66
CA HIS A 51 -10.07 -0.47 13.65
C HIS A 51 -9.13 0.72 13.91
N LYS A 52 -9.01 1.66 12.95
CA LYS A 52 -8.17 2.86 13.05
C LYS A 52 -6.69 2.58 13.36
N PHE A 53 -6.15 1.46 12.87
CA PHE A 53 -4.73 1.12 13.03
C PHE A 53 -3.86 2.11 12.24
N VAL A 54 -2.72 2.50 12.81
CA VAL A 54 -1.79 3.48 12.23
C VAL A 54 -0.47 2.79 11.92
N TRP A 55 0.00 2.98 10.69
CA TRP A 55 1.28 2.52 10.18
C TRP A 55 2.27 3.68 10.12
N GLU A 56 3.55 3.38 10.25
CA GLU A 56 4.66 4.30 10.03
C GLU A 56 5.24 4.06 8.63
N LEU A 57 5.30 5.11 7.81
CA LEU A 57 5.98 5.13 6.52
C LEU A 57 7.35 5.77 6.68
N GLU A 58 8.40 5.03 6.32
CA GLU A 58 9.79 5.52 6.34
C GLU A 58 10.31 5.55 4.89
N ALA A 59 10.77 6.72 4.43
CA ALA A 59 11.31 6.87 3.07
C ALA A 59 12.63 6.10 2.92
N ARG A 60 12.75 5.30 1.85
CA ARG A 60 13.91 4.47 1.58
C ARG A 60 14.03 4.12 0.10
N ASP A 61 15.22 4.29 -0.46
CA ASP A 61 15.57 3.88 -1.83
C ASP A 61 14.58 4.36 -2.92
N GLY A 62 14.01 5.56 -2.75
CA GLY A 62 13.04 6.14 -3.69
C GLY A 62 11.59 5.66 -3.51
N GLY A 63 11.33 4.75 -2.57
CA GLY A 63 9.99 4.34 -2.15
C GLY A 63 9.83 4.45 -0.63
N PHE A 64 8.95 3.62 -0.06
CA PHE A 64 8.68 3.60 1.38
C PHE A 64 8.66 2.20 1.96
N THR A 65 9.10 2.08 3.20
CA THR A 65 8.81 0.90 4.02
C THR A 65 7.54 1.16 4.85
N ILE A 66 6.83 0.10 5.21
CA ILE A 66 5.55 0.19 5.93
C ILE A 66 5.67 -0.60 7.22
N LYS A 67 5.70 0.08 8.36
CA LYS A 67 6.06 -0.48 9.67
C LYS A 67 4.91 -0.40 10.66
N ALA A 68 4.70 -1.49 11.38
CA ALA A 68 3.76 -1.54 12.50
C ALA A 68 4.45 -0.99 13.76
N PRO A 69 3.99 0.14 14.33
CA PRO A 69 4.65 0.76 15.48
C PRO A 69 4.57 -0.10 16.75
N THR A 70 3.58 -0.99 16.86
CA THR A 70 3.37 -1.86 18.03
C THR A 70 4.34 -3.03 18.10
N THR A 71 4.85 -3.49 16.96
CA THR A 71 5.72 -4.69 16.88
C THR A 71 7.10 -4.39 16.28
N GLY A 72 7.27 -3.23 15.63
CA GLY A 72 8.48 -2.88 14.89
C GLY A 72 8.67 -3.69 13.60
N LEU A 73 7.67 -4.49 13.19
CA LEU A 73 7.73 -5.32 11.99
C LEU A 73 7.25 -4.54 10.75
N TYR A 74 7.77 -4.91 9.59
CA TYR A 74 7.48 -4.33 8.28
C TYR A 74 6.59 -5.24 7.43
N ILE A 75 5.72 -4.65 6.62
CA ILE A 75 5.00 -5.39 5.57
C ILE A 75 6.00 -5.84 4.50
N SER A 76 6.05 -7.15 4.29
CA SER A 76 6.92 -7.81 3.32
C SER A 76 6.10 -8.48 2.22
N PRO A 77 6.49 -8.35 0.96
CA PRO A 77 5.91 -9.13 -0.12
C PRO A 77 6.15 -10.64 0.11
N PRO A 78 5.22 -11.51 -0.31
CA PRO A 78 5.44 -12.95 -0.32
C PRO A 78 6.50 -13.34 -1.37
N SER A 79 7.12 -14.50 -1.17
CA SER A 79 7.97 -15.13 -2.20
C SER A 79 7.16 -15.66 -3.40
N ILE A 80 5.86 -15.88 -3.24
CA ILE A 80 4.96 -16.37 -4.28
C ILE A 80 3.86 -15.32 -4.50
N PRO A 81 3.78 -14.69 -5.69
CA PRO A 81 2.68 -13.82 -6.06
C PRO A 81 1.37 -14.62 -5.94
N THR A 82 0.36 -14.10 -5.24
CA THR A 82 -0.90 -14.72 -4.76
C THR A 82 -0.92 -15.17 -3.29
N HIS A 83 0.24 -15.30 -2.65
CA HIS A 83 0.25 -15.57 -1.21
C HIS A 83 -0.01 -14.29 -0.39
N PRO A 84 -0.47 -14.42 0.86
CA PRO A 84 -0.57 -13.29 1.76
C PRO A 84 0.76 -12.58 1.96
N VAL A 85 0.74 -11.26 2.07
CA VAL A 85 1.90 -10.51 2.59
C VAL A 85 2.13 -10.90 4.05
N MET A 86 3.37 -10.73 4.50
CA MET A 86 3.81 -11.17 5.82
C MET A 86 4.43 -10.00 6.58
N MET A 87 4.35 -10.03 7.91
CA MET A 87 5.08 -9.08 8.76
C MET A 87 6.48 -9.61 9.04
N THR A 88 7.54 -8.86 8.75
CA THR A 88 8.94 -9.33 8.97
C THR A 88 9.80 -8.26 9.62
N GLN A 89 10.96 -8.65 10.15
CA GLN A 89 11.96 -7.69 10.64
C GLN A 89 12.77 -7.03 9.51
N ILE A 90 12.63 -7.53 8.27
CA ILE A 90 13.39 -7.05 7.13
C ILE A 90 12.58 -5.94 6.46
N PRO A 91 13.09 -4.69 6.42
CA PRO A 91 12.41 -3.61 5.74
C PRO A 91 12.38 -3.88 4.23
N HIS A 92 11.17 -3.93 3.67
CA HIS A 92 10.96 -4.02 2.24
C HIS A 92 10.41 -2.68 1.73
N VAL A 93 10.97 -2.24 0.60
CA VAL A 93 10.60 -1.00 -0.05
C VAL A 93 9.42 -1.26 -0.98
N TRP A 94 8.45 -0.36 -0.93
CA TRP A 94 7.26 -0.33 -1.76
C TRP A 94 7.26 0.95 -2.59
N ASP A 95 6.93 0.81 -3.87
CA ASP A 95 6.71 1.90 -4.80
C ASP A 95 5.22 2.31 -4.75
N PHE A 96 4.98 3.62 -4.73
CA PHE A 96 3.64 4.20 -4.62
C PHE A 96 3.26 4.89 -5.92
N GLN A 97 2.19 4.43 -6.54
CA GLN A 97 1.65 5.01 -7.76
C GLN A 97 0.30 5.67 -7.46
N SER A 98 0.20 6.99 -7.66
CA SER A 98 -1.05 7.74 -7.46
C SER A 98 -2.14 7.27 -8.44
N TYR A 99 -3.33 7.00 -7.92
CA TYR A 99 -4.48 6.61 -8.73
C TYR A 99 -5.18 7.84 -9.32
N LEU A 100 -5.22 7.98 -10.64
CA LEU A 100 -5.94 9.04 -11.37
C LEU A 100 -5.65 10.48 -10.90
N GLY A 101 -4.50 10.73 -10.28
CA GLY A 101 -4.16 12.04 -9.71
C GLY A 101 -4.87 12.36 -8.38
N GLU A 102 -5.51 11.37 -7.76
CA GLU A 102 -6.04 11.49 -6.40
C GLU A 102 -4.89 11.54 -5.38
N PRO A 103 -4.84 12.55 -4.49
CA PRO A 103 -3.66 12.84 -3.68
C PRO A 103 -3.38 11.82 -2.56
N ASN A 104 -4.36 10.97 -2.25
CA ASN A 104 -4.30 10.06 -1.10
C ASN A 104 -4.65 8.61 -1.47
N ILE A 105 -4.76 8.29 -2.75
CA ILE A 105 -5.10 6.95 -3.22
C ILE A 105 -3.94 6.42 -4.03
N PHE A 106 -3.40 5.27 -3.61
CA PHE A 106 -2.20 4.69 -4.19
C PHE A 106 -2.38 3.21 -4.50
N GLN A 107 -1.75 2.77 -5.59
CA GLN A 107 -1.35 1.38 -5.80
C GLN A 107 0.05 1.19 -5.24
N LEU A 108 0.26 0.07 -4.57
CA LEU A 108 1.54 -0.27 -3.95
C LEU A 108 2.15 -1.46 -4.66
N SER A 109 3.37 -1.32 -5.17
CA SER A 109 4.12 -2.43 -5.77
C SER A 109 5.39 -2.70 -4.98
N PRO A 110 5.85 -3.94 -4.83
CA PRO A 110 7.18 -4.19 -4.27
C PRO A 110 8.24 -3.50 -5.15
N HIS A 111 9.24 -2.88 -4.53
CA HIS A 111 10.26 -2.16 -5.28
C HIS A 111 10.95 -3.05 -6.31
N GLY A 112 11.00 -2.57 -7.56
CA GLY A 112 11.54 -3.32 -8.69
C GLY A 112 10.60 -4.40 -9.27
N GLN A 113 9.36 -4.51 -8.80
CA GLN A 113 8.34 -5.44 -9.31
C GLN A 113 7.02 -4.73 -9.67
N PRO A 114 7.02 -3.80 -10.64
CA PRO A 114 5.86 -2.97 -10.98
C PRO A 114 4.69 -3.74 -11.61
N SER A 115 4.87 -5.03 -11.95
CA SER A 115 3.81 -5.89 -12.48
C SER A 115 2.95 -6.55 -11.41
N HIS A 116 3.24 -6.29 -10.12
CA HIS A 116 2.48 -6.81 -8.98
C HIS A 116 2.03 -5.69 -8.05
N ALA A 117 0.77 -5.72 -7.65
CA ALA A 117 0.21 -4.78 -6.68
C ALA A 117 -0.20 -5.47 -5.39
N LEU A 118 -0.05 -4.75 -4.27
CA LEU A 118 -0.70 -5.07 -3.01
C LEU A 118 -2.21 -5.03 -3.24
N ALA A 119 -2.87 -6.14 -2.92
CA ALA A 119 -4.29 -6.31 -3.22
C ALA A 119 -4.99 -7.10 -2.14
N GLU A 120 -6.29 -6.87 -2.01
CA GLU A 120 -7.18 -7.73 -1.22
C GLU A 120 -7.14 -9.16 -1.79
N LEU A 121 -7.10 -10.17 -0.91
CA LEU A 121 -7.26 -11.56 -1.32
C LEU A 121 -8.72 -11.97 -1.22
N GLN A 122 -9.22 -12.62 -2.26
CA GLN A 122 -10.59 -13.12 -2.34
C GLN A 122 -10.72 -14.43 -1.55
N LEU A 123 -10.75 -14.31 -0.22
CA LEU A 123 -10.94 -15.43 0.70
C LEU A 123 -12.37 -15.46 1.24
N PRO A 124 -12.95 -16.66 1.50
CA PRO A 124 -14.28 -16.78 2.05
C PRO A 124 -14.31 -16.32 3.51
N GLY A 125 -14.82 -15.11 3.74
CA GLY A 125 -15.12 -14.56 5.06
C GLY A 125 -13.96 -13.84 5.77
N PRO A 126 -14.27 -13.07 6.82
CA PRO A 126 -13.27 -12.37 7.62
C PRO A 126 -12.46 -13.33 8.53
N PRO A 127 -11.22 -12.95 8.92
CA PRO A 127 -10.52 -11.74 8.54
C PRO A 127 -10.01 -11.80 7.08
N TYR A 128 -10.28 -10.75 6.31
CA TYR A 128 -9.79 -10.68 4.93
C TYR A 128 -8.28 -10.47 4.96
N LYS A 129 -7.57 -11.19 4.09
CA LYS A 129 -6.11 -11.09 3.97
C LYS A 129 -5.75 -10.18 2.81
N VAL A 130 -4.50 -9.72 2.84
CA VAL A 130 -3.89 -8.93 1.78
C VAL A 130 -2.72 -9.71 1.22
N GLY A 131 -2.49 -9.63 -0.08
CA GLY A 131 -1.44 -10.34 -0.78
C GLY A 131 -0.92 -9.53 -1.95
N LEU A 132 -0.11 -10.17 -2.79
CA LEU A 132 0.26 -9.62 -4.09
C LEU A 132 -0.57 -10.25 -5.19
N GLN A 133 -1.14 -9.43 -6.06
CA GLN A 133 -1.76 -9.87 -7.30
C GLN A 133 -0.94 -9.39 -8.50
N PRO A 134 -0.76 -10.24 -9.54
CA PRO A 134 -0.19 -9.80 -10.81
C PRO A 134 -1.20 -8.94 -11.60
N ASN A 135 -0.73 -8.30 -12.67
CA ASN A 135 -1.54 -7.50 -13.58
C ASN A 135 -2.11 -6.24 -12.92
N VAL A 136 -1.19 -5.36 -12.50
CA VAL A 136 -1.55 -4.03 -12.00
C VAL A 136 -2.45 -3.31 -13.00
N THR A 137 -3.63 -2.91 -12.55
CA THR A 137 -4.61 -2.18 -13.36
C THR A 137 -5.25 -1.09 -12.53
N THR A 138 -5.61 0.01 -13.18
CA THR A 138 -6.37 1.11 -12.55
C THR A 138 -7.83 0.74 -12.33
N ASP A 139 -8.36 -0.26 -13.03
CA ASP A 139 -9.78 -0.60 -12.97
C ASP A 139 -10.14 -1.53 -11.80
N ASP A 140 -9.14 -2.08 -11.11
CA ASP A 140 -9.33 -2.98 -9.98
C ASP A 140 -9.20 -2.25 -8.64
N ILE A 141 -10.34 -1.88 -8.07
CA ILE A 141 -10.41 -1.18 -6.78
C ILE A 141 -9.82 -1.98 -5.61
N SER A 142 -9.68 -3.30 -5.73
CA SER A 142 -9.09 -4.14 -4.69
C SER A 142 -7.57 -3.93 -4.55
N GLN A 143 -6.95 -3.26 -5.51
CA GLN A 143 -5.54 -2.88 -5.52
C GLN A 143 -5.31 -1.43 -5.05
N MET A 144 -6.38 -0.73 -4.67
CA MET A 144 -6.35 0.70 -4.35
C MET A 144 -6.43 0.92 -2.84
N TRP A 145 -5.51 1.73 -2.35
CA TRP A 145 -5.32 1.99 -0.92
C TRP A 145 -5.41 3.48 -0.63
N TYR A 146 -6.29 3.85 0.29
CA TYR A 146 -6.42 5.22 0.77
C TYR A 146 -5.54 5.45 1.99
N PHE A 147 -4.73 6.49 1.94
CA PHE A 147 -3.82 6.90 3.00
C PHE A 147 -4.35 8.16 3.68
N SER A 148 -4.70 8.03 4.95
CA SER A 148 -5.16 9.15 5.77
C SER A 148 -4.08 9.51 6.77
N GLY A 149 -3.39 10.63 6.50
CA GLY A 149 -2.39 11.20 7.40
C GLY A 149 -3.00 11.66 8.71
N ARG A 150 -2.21 11.60 9.79
CA ARG A 150 -2.51 12.24 11.08
C ARG A 150 -1.76 13.55 11.24
#